data_AF-A0A838QCU3-F1
#
_entry.id   AF-A0A838QCU3-F1
#
_cell.length_a   1.000
_cell.length_b   1.000
_cell.length_c   1.000
_cell.angle_alpha   90.00
_cell.angle_beta   90.00
_cell.angle_gamma   90.00
#
_symmetry.space_group_name_H-M   'P 1'
#
loop_
_entity.id
_entity.type
_entity.pdbx_description
1 polymer ?
#
loop_
_entity_poly.entity_id
_entity_poly.type
_entity_poly.pdbx_seq_one_letter_code
_entity_poly.pdbx_strand_id
1 'polypeptide(L)'
;MMRRSIAVLFAACSTALTISPLRTLDAQAWNDPRTRALVEQATERRARQIADTALGNYQAAAHGYLTFLAQVGEGFTEPPKIVRADELALEVYWSAPNLSKQRIAGRRDTLLLPTDINYHRDHLGIVQNNFPNIIRLGDGDEVQDVPHPLSAVGLGEYDYAIRDSLEIRLGPRSLNVYEVRVRPKNDRAARAIGAVYIDRESGEVVRMAFSFTRAALKDKDLEDVSVVLENGLIEGRFWLPRRQEIEIRRTGTWLDYPARGIIRGRWEICCYEVNKVLPPSIFTGPEIVLAPRGTPSPFPFKGEILDSLPSDVRAVTDDEVAKVQEEARALVRAQALARSRTVSL
;
A
#
# COMPACT_ATOMS: atom_id res chain seq x y z
N MET A 1 -22.32 87.29 -14.15
CA MET A 1 -20.87 87.36 -13.86
C MET A 1 -20.55 86.40 -12.72
N MET A 2 -20.16 85.17 -13.06
CA MET A 2 -20.02 84.05 -12.11
C MET A 2 -18.53 83.80 -11.83
N ARG A 3 -18.14 83.90 -10.55
CA ARG A 3 -16.80 83.62 -10.03
C ARG A 3 -16.57 82.11 -9.97
N ARG A 4 -15.41 81.66 -10.46
CA ARG A 4 -14.93 80.28 -10.43
C ARG A 4 -14.35 79.95 -9.05
N SER A 5 -14.85 78.89 -8.43
CA SER A 5 -14.23 78.22 -7.28
C SER A 5 -13.62 76.90 -7.75
N ILE A 6 -12.34 76.69 -7.44
CA ILE A 6 -11.59 75.48 -7.74
C ILE A 6 -11.91 74.45 -6.66
N ALA A 7 -12.46 73.30 -7.04
CA ALA A 7 -12.66 72.14 -6.17
C ALA A 7 -11.68 71.04 -6.58
N VAL A 8 -10.85 70.60 -5.62
CA VAL A 8 -9.93 69.47 -5.73
C VAL A 8 -10.75 68.18 -5.56
N LEU A 9 -10.82 67.34 -6.60
CA LEU A 9 -11.41 66.00 -6.50
C LEU A 9 -10.33 64.98 -6.10
N PHE A 10 -10.54 64.34 -4.95
CA PHE A 10 -9.85 63.11 -4.56
C PHE A 10 -10.37 61.93 -5.41
N ALA A 11 -9.47 61.25 -6.11
CA ALA A 11 -9.77 60.00 -6.81
C ALA A 11 -9.72 58.83 -5.80
N ALA A 12 -10.89 58.30 -5.43
CA ALA A 12 -11.01 57.03 -4.73
C ALA A 12 -10.92 55.88 -5.74
N CYS A 13 -9.80 55.16 -5.74
CA CYS A 13 -9.60 53.96 -6.54
C CYS A 13 -10.25 52.77 -5.83
N SER A 14 -11.51 52.49 -6.17
CA SER A 14 -12.22 51.30 -5.68
C SER A 14 -11.83 50.09 -6.54
N THR A 15 -10.86 49.31 -6.08
CA THR A 15 -10.54 47.99 -6.65
C THR A 15 -11.71 47.04 -6.41
N ALA A 16 -12.50 46.77 -7.45
CA ALA A 16 -13.50 45.72 -7.45
C ALA A 16 -12.82 44.34 -7.43
N LEU A 17 -12.99 43.59 -6.34
CA LEU A 17 -12.66 42.16 -6.30
C LEU A 17 -13.60 41.43 -7.26
N THR A 18 -13.10 41.08 -8.44
CA THR A 18 -13.76 40.09 -9.30
C THR A 18 -13.58 38.72 -8.67
N ILE A 19 -14.61 38.24 -7.97
CA ILE A 19 -14.73 36.84 -7.56
C ILE A 19 -14.96 36.04 -8.85
N SER A 20 -13.92 35.40 -9.37
CA SER A 20 -14.07 34.42 -10.43
C SER A 20 -14.91 33.24 -9.89
N PRO A 21 -15.95 32.78 -10.60
CA PRO A 21 -16.67 31.59 -10.19
C PRO A 21 -15.69 30.40 -10.14
N LEU A 22 -15.72 29.67 -9.02
CA LEU A 22 -15.11 28.35 -8.91
C LEU A 22 -15.59 27.53 -10.12
N ARG A 23 -14.66 27.10 -10.98
CA ARG A 23 -14.96 26.11 -12.01
C ARG A 23 -15.58 24.92 -11.29
N THR A 24 -16.81 24.60 -11.63
CA THR A 24 -17.39 23.28 -11.38
C THR A 24 -16.34 22.25 -11.76
N LEU A 25 -15.93 21.39 -10.81
CA LEU A 25 -15.10 20.23 -11.07
C LEU A 25 -15.69 19.52 -12.29
N ASP A 26 -14.96 19.50 -13.40
CA ASP A 26 -15.34 18.71 -14.56
C ASP A 26 -15.66 17.29 -14.07
N ALA A 27 -16.79 16.74 -14.51
CA ALA A 27 -17.04 15.32 -14.34
C ALA A 27 -15.80 14.58 -14.86
N GLN A 28 -15.11 13.85 -13.99
CA GLN A 28 -13.87 13.16 -14.33
C GLN A 28 -14.06 12.37 -15.64
N ALA A 29 -13.40 12.83 -16.71
CA ALA A 29 -13.47 12.16 -18.00
C ALA A 29 -12.61 10.90 -17.93
N TRP A 30 -13.24 9.73 -18.06
CA TRP A 30 -12.55 8.46 -18.14
C TRP A 30 -12.18 8.17 -19.59
N ASN A 31 -10.98 7.63 -19.80
CA ASN A 31 -10.45 7.22 -21.10
C ASN A 31 -10.42 8.33 -22.16
N ASP A 32 -10.21 9.58 -21.75
CA ASP A 32 -9.94 10.65 -22.71
C ASP A 32 -8.64 10.36 -23.49
N PRO A 33 -8.48 10.90 -24.72
CA PRO A 33 -7.33 10.59 -25.57
C PRO A 33 -5.96 10.83 -24.92
N ARG A 34 -5.84 11.86 -24.07
CA ARG A 34 -4.58 12.17 -23.38
C ARG A 34 -4.27 11.14 -22.30
N THR A 35 -5.26 10.76 -21.50
CA THR A 35 -5.10 9.69 -20.51
C THR A 35 -4.74 8.37 -21.18
N ARG A 36 -5.44 8.01 -22.27
CA ARG A 36 -5.18 6.77 -23.02
C ARG A 36 -3.77 6.71 -23.59
N ALA A 37 -3.32 7.77 -24.24
CA ALA A 37 -1.97 7.85 -24.79
C ALA A 37 -0.88 7.66 -23.72
N LEU A 38 -1.03 8.28 -22.55
CA LEU A 38 -0.08 8.13 -21.43
C LEU A 38 -0.03 6.69 -20.90
N VAL A 39 -1.20 6.06 -20.74
CA VAL A 39 -1.32 4.68 -20.22
C VAL A 39 -0.78 3.66 -21.22
N GLU A 40 -1.02 3.87 -22.52
CA GLU A 40 -0.45 3.05 -23.60
C GLU A 40 1.07 3.19 -23.65
N GLN A 41 1.60 4.42 -23.57
CA GLN A 41 3.03 4.66 -23.47
C GLN A 41 3.66 3.97 -22.25
N ALA A 42 3.02 4.04 -21.09
CA ALA A 42 3.51 3.36 -19.88
C ALA A 42 3.46 1.83 -20.01
N THR A 43 2.42 1.30 -20.67
CA THR A 43 2.30 -0.14 -20.97
C THR A 43 3.41 -0.60 -21.91
N GLU A 44 3.70 0.16 -22.96
CA GLU A 44 4.81 -0.11 -23.89
C GLU A 44 6.18 0.03 -23.22
N ARG A 45 6.36 1.04 -22.35
CA ARG A 45 7.59 1.22 -21.57
C ARG A 45 7.83 0.01 -20.67
N ARG A 46 6.79 -0.47 -19.98
CA ARG A 46 6.84 -1.67 -19.13
C ARG A 46 7.11 -2.93 -19.94
N ALA A 47 6.42 -3.14 -21.05
CA ALA A 47 6.66 -4.28 -21.94
C ALA A 47 8.08 -4.28 -22.48
N ARG A 48 8.61 -3.11 -22.86
CA ARG A 48 10.01 -2.94 -23.22
C ARG A 48 10.94 -3.27 -22.06
N GLN A 49 10.69 -2.80 -20.84
CA GLN A 49 11.56 -3.11 -19.69
C GLN A 49 11.59 -4.61 -19.35
N ILE A 50 10.48 -5.33 -19.54
CA ILE A 50 10.42 -6.79 -19.36
C ILE A 50 11.19 -7.51 -20.47
N ALA A 51 11.14 -7.00 -21.71
CA ALA A 51 11.86 -7.55 -22.85
C ALA A 51 13.33 -7.06 -22.96
N ASP A 52 13.65 -5.95 -22.30
CA ASP A 52 14.95 -5.30 -22.30
C ASP A 52 15.90 -6.15 -21.46
N THR A 53 16.87 -6.76 -22.15
CA THR A 53 17.89 -7.63 -21.56
C THR A 53 18.83 -6.88 -20.60
N ALA A 54 18.73 -5.55 -20.52
CA ALA A 54 19.57 -4.76 -19.65
C ALA A 54 19.31 -4.90 -18.16
N LEU A 55 18.14 -5.44 -17.74
CA LEU A 55 17.92 -5.88 -16.36
C LEU A 55 17.58 -7.37 -16.38
N GLY A 56 18.62 -8.21 -16.35
CA GLY A 56 18.48 -9.66 -16.30
C GLY A 56 18.08 -10.17 -14.92
N ASN A 57 18.59 -9.55 -13.85
CA ASN A 57 18.24 -9.89 -12.47
C ASN A 57 18.60 -8.77 -11.49
N TYR A 58 18.12 -8.89 -10.25
CA TYR A 58 18.65 -8.15 -9.12
C TYR A 58 18.55 -8.95 -7.81
N GLN A 59 19.43 -8.59 -6.88
CA GLN A 59 19.30 -8.87 -5.45
C GLN A 59 19.15 -7.55 -4.70
N ALA A 60 18.34 -7.55 -3.66
CA ALA A 60 18.16 -6.41 -2.77
C ALA A 60 17.98 -6.87 -1.32
N ALA A 61 18.20 -5.94 -0.40
CA ALA A 61 17.86 -6.09 1.00
C ALA A 61 16.53 -5.40 1.29
N ALA A 62 15.74 -5.93 2.20
CA ALA A 62 14.61 -5.22 2.76
C ALA A 62 14.56 -5.34 4.28
N HIS A 63 14.16 -4.26 4.93
CA HIS A 63 13.95 -4.19 6.37
C HIS A 63 12.59 -3.58 6.64
N GLY A 64 11.89 -4.09 7.65
CA GLY A 64 10.54 -3.63 7.89
C GLY A 64 9.85 -4.27 9.06
N TYR A 65 8.59 -3.89 9.21
CA TYR A 65 7.75 -4.27 10.33
C TYR A 65 6.44 -4.87 9.83
N LEU A 66 6.00 -5.92 10.51
CA LEU A 66 4.63 -6.43 10.42
C LEU A 66 3.96 -6.19 11.77
N THR A 67 2.84 -5.47 11.78
CA THR A 67 2.06 -5.23 12.98
C THR A 67 0.68 -5.81 12.82
N PHE A 68 0.22 -6.57 13.81
CA PHE A 68 -1.16 -6.98 13.95
C PHE A 68 -1.85 -6.04 14.93
N LEU A 69 -2.92 -5.39 14.48
CA LEU A 69 -3.77 -4.52 15.26
C LEU A 69 -5.17 -5.11 15.40
N ALA A 70 -5.81 -4.86 16.53
CA ALA A 70 -7.19 -5.23 16.77
C ALA A 70 -8.04 -3.97 17.02
N GLN A 71 -9.24 -3.98 16.47
CA GLN A 71 -10.35 -3.12 16.91
C GLN A 71 -11.47 -4.01 17.42
N VAL A 72 -12.09 -3.62 18.52
CA VAL A 72 -13.30 -4.23 19.05
C VAL A 72 -14.33 -3.13 19.16
N GLY A 73 -15.59 -3.42 18.88
CA GLY A 73 -16.62 -2.39 18.93
C GLY A 73 -17.66 -2.57 17.85
N GLU A 74 -18.94 -2.37 18.17
CA GLU A 74 -19.89 -2.04 17.12
C GLU A 74 -19.44 -0.75 16.41
N GLY A 75 -19.35 -0.79 15.09
CA GLY A 75 -18.90 0.35 14.27
C GLY A 75 -17.42 0.70 14.38
N PHE A 76 -16.61 -0.03 15.18
CA PHE A 76 -15.17 0.16 15.33
C PHE A 76 -14.75 1.62 15.59
N THR A 77 -15.45 2.27 16.52
CA THR A 77 -15.27 3.70 16.85
C THR A 77 -13.94 4.01 17.55
N GLU A 78 -13.37 3.03 18.24
CA GLU A 78 -12.04 3.15 18.84
C GLU A 78 -10.91 2.92 17.82
N PRO A 79 -9.78 3.62 17.95
CA PRO A 79 -8.64 3.41 17.06
C PRO A 79 -8.04 1.99 17.22
N PRO A 80 -7.46 1.40 16.17
CA PRO A 80 -6.81 0.09 16.25
C PRO A 80 -5.68 0.07 17.28
N LYS A 81 -5.62 -1.03 18.03
CA LYS A 81 -4.65 -1.27 19.09
C LYS A 81 -3.64 -2.33 18.66
N ILE A 82 -2.34 -2.07 18.83
CA ILE A 82 -1.29 -3.03 18.46
C ILE A 82 -1.33 -4.22 19.43
N VAL A 83 -1.47 -5.42 18.87
CA VAL A 83 -1.47 -6.69 19.61
C VAL A 83 -0.11 -7.37 19.49
N ARG A 84 0.51 -7.31 18.31
CA ARG A 84 1.79 -7.94 18.00
C ARG A 84 2.58 -7.10 17.01
N ALA A 85 3.90 -7.05 17.18
CA ALA A 85 4.81 -6.44 16.23
C ALA A 85 5.99 -7.38 15.96
N ASP A 86 6.27 -7.60 14.68
CA ASP A 86 7.41 -8.34 14.20
C ASP A 86 8.31 -7.38 13.42
N GLU A 87 9.61 -7.46 13.65
CA GLU A 87 10.62 -6.79 12.82
C GLU A 87 11.37 -7.83 12.01
N LEU A 88 11.44 -7.59 10.70
CA LEU A 88 11.91 -8.57 9.72
C LEU A 88 13.00 -7.97 8.84
N ALA A 89 13.98 -8.81 8.53
CA ALA A 89 15.01 -8.53 7.56
C ALA A 89 14.96 -9.58 6.45
N LEU A 90 14.86 -9.13 5.20
CA LEU A 90 14.65 -9.95 4.02
C LEU A 90 15.75 -9.74 3.00
N GLU A 91 16.01 -10.78 2.24
CA GLU A 91 16.65 -10.69 0.95
C GLU A 91 15.59 -10.88 -0.13
N VAL A 92 15.62 -10.01 -1.13
CA VAL A 92 14.68 -10.01 -2.25
C VAL A 92 15.46 -10.27 -3.52
N TYR A 93 15.01 -11.25 -4.29
CA TYR A 93 15.61 -11.63 -5.55
C TYR A 93 14.57 -11.60 -6.65
N TRP A 94 15.01 -11.18 -7.82
CA TRP A 94 14.24 -11.31 -9.05
C TRP A 94 15.18 -11.66 -10.20
N SER A 95 14.71 -12.50 -11.11
CA SER A 95 15.37 -12.79 -12.37
C SER A 95 14.35 -12.83 -13.49
N ALA A 96 14.71 -12.24 -14.62
CA ALA A 96 13.94 -12.34 -15.84
C ALA A 96 13.77 -13.83 -16.25
N PRO A 97 12.64 -14.20 -16.86
CA PRO A 97 11.50 -13.31 -17.13
C PRO A 97 10.55 -13.15 -15.93
N ASN A 98 10.39 -14.16 -15.06
CA ASN A 98 9.36 -14.17 -14.01
C ASN A 98 9.76 -15.03 -12.79
N LEU A 99 11.03 -15.02 -12.41
CA LEU A 99 11.49 -15.70 -11.20
C LEU A 99 11.60 -14.68 -10.06
N SER A 100 10.91 -14.94 -8.96
CA SER A 100 10.97 -14.14 -7.75
C SER A 100 11.30 -15.02 -6.55
N LYS A 101 12.03 -14.47 -5.58
CA LYS A 101 12.32 -15.13 -4.32
C LYS A 101 12.44 -14.10 -3.22
N GLN A 102 11.92 -14.41 -2.05
CA GLN A 102 12.13 -13.64 -0.84
C GLN A 102 12.57 -14.58 0.28
N ARG A 103 13.63 -14.20 0.99
CA ARG A 103 14.15 -14.97 2.11
C ARG A 103 14.13 -14.13 3.37
N ILE A 104 13.36 -14.54 4.37
CA ILE A 104 13.37 -13.91 5.69
C ILE A 104 14.67 -14.33 6.39
N ALA A 105 15.69 -13.47 6.31
CA ALA A 105 17.04 -13.70 6.80
C ALA A 105 17.22 -13.33 8.28
N GLY A 106 16.33 -12.50 8.84
CA GLY A 106 16.30 -12.16 10.25
C GLY A 106 14.88 -11.88 10.72
N ARG A 107 14.59 -12.24 11.97
CA ARG A 107 13.31 -11.91 12.61
C ARG A 107 13.47 -11.76 14.12
N ARG A 108 12.75 -10.80 14.68
CA ARG A 108 12.43 -10.72 16.11
C ARG A 108 10.99 -10.27 16.29
N ASP A 109 10.36 -10.64 17.39
CA ASP A 109 8.98 -10.25 17.66
C ASP A 109 8.71 -9.91 19.11
N THR A 110 7.67 -9.10 19.31
CA THR A 110 7.11 -8.76 20.61
C THR A 110 5.59 -8.95 20.60
N LEU A 111 5.08 -9.53 21.69
CA LEU A 111 3.65 -9.75 21.92
C LEU A 111 3.20 -8.79 23.02
N LEU A 112 2.27 -7.90 22.70
CA LEU A 112 1.78 -6.89 23.64
C LEU A 112 0.48 -7.32 24.31
N LEU A 113 -0.32 -8.14 23.63
CA LEU A 113 -1.58 -8.67 24.15
C LEU A 113 -1.61 -10.20 24.01
N PRO A 114 -1.99 -10.96 25.07
CA PRO A 114 -2.06 -12.42 25.01
C PRO A 114 -3.07 -12.87 23.95
N THR A 115 -2.58 -13.46 22.86
CA THR A 115 -3.41 -14.02 21.78
C THR A 115 -2.74 -15.27 21.21
N ASP A 116 -3.52 -16.15 20.61
CA ASP A 116 -3.06 -17.33 19.85
C ASP A 116 -2.87 -17.04 18.35
N ILE A 117 -2.80 -15.75 17.99
CA ILE A 117 -2.82 -15.29 16.60
C ILE A 117 -1.48 -15.61 15.92
N ASN A 118 -1.53 -16.62 15.06
CA ASN A 118 -0.54 -16.90 14.03
C ASN A 118 -1.03 -16.29 12.72
N TYR A 119 -0.48 -15.14 12.34
CA TYR A 119 -0.64 -14.66 10.97
C TYR A 119 0.55 -15.12 10.13
N HIS A 120 0.27 -15.40 8.85
CA HIS A 120 1.26 -15.88 7.89
C HIS A 120 2.24 -14.77 7.54
N ARG A 121 3.37 -14.71 8.24
CA ARG A 121 4.49 -13.80 7.97
C ARG A 121 5.07 -14.00 6.56
N ASP A 122 4.91 -15.21 6.05
CA ASP A 122 5.30 -15.69 4.73
C ASP A 122 4.36 -15.29 3.60
N HIS A 123 3.22 -14.63 3.88
CA HIS A 123 2.26 -14.23 2.85
C HIS A 123 2.28 -12.71 2.55
N LEU A 124 3.08 -11.92 3.27
CA LEU A 124 3.13 -10.46 3.14
C LEU A 124 4.40 -9.96 2.45
N GLY A 125 4.84 -10.72 1.45
CA GLY A 125 6.02 -10.41 0.66
C GLY A 125 5.93 -9.06 -0.05
N ILE A 126 7.10 -8.55 -0.42
CA ILE A 126 7.24 -7.34 -1.23
C ILE A 126 6.74 -7.63 -2.64
N VAL A 127 5.76 -6.85 -3.10
CA VAL A 127 5.25 -6.87 -4.46
C VAL A 127 6.36 -6.34 -5.37
N GLN A 128 6.82 -7.18 -6.28
CA GLN A 128 7.90 -6.85 -7.21
C GLN A 128 7.34 -6.03 -8.39
N ASN A 129 7.12 -4.74 -8.09
CA ASN A 129 6.68 -3.66 -8.97
C ASN A 129 6.97 -3.90 -10.46
N ASN A 130 5.96 -4.38 -11.19
CA ASN A 130 5.88 -4.44 -12.66
C ASN A 130 6.44 -5.65 -13.44
N PHE A 131 7.04 -6.68 -12.86
CA PHE A 131 7.66 -7.71 -13.71
C PHE A 131 6.69 -8.74 -14.30
N PRO A 132 5.76 -9.34 -13.54
CA PRO A 132 4.74 -10.22 -14.10
C PRO A 132 3.55 -9.42 -14.65
N ASN A 133 2.91 -9.88 -15.74
CA ASN A 133 1.68 -9.26 -16.30
C ASN A 133 0.46 -9.28 -15.37
N ILE A 134 0.62 -9.84 -14.18
CA ILE A 134 -0.35 -9.95 -13.11
C ILE A 134 0.19 -9.28 -11.85
N ILE A 135 -0.69 -8.88 -10.94
CA ILE A 135 -0.35 -8.56 -9.57
C ILE A 135 -0.72 -9.78 -8.73
N ARG A 136 0.27 -10.33 -8.02
CA ARG A 136 0.12 -11.44 -7.08
C ARG A 136 0.48 -10.95 -5.68
N LEU A 137 -0.27 -11.41 -4.69
CA LEU A 137 0.01 -11.15 -3.28
C LEU A 137 -0.15 -12.45 -2.49
N GLY A 138 0.81 -12.70 -1.58
CA GLY A 138 0.85 -13.87 -0.71
C GLY A 138 0.81 -15.21 -1.44
N ASP A 139 1.68 -15.35 -2.44
CA ASP A 139 1.72 -16.52 -3.34
C ASP A 139 0.38 -16.80 -4.07
N GLY A 140 -0.52 -15.81 -4.05
CA GLY A 140 -1.85 -15.89 -4.61
C GLY A 140 -2.92 -16.40 -3.63
N ASP A 141 -2.62 -16.66 -2.36
CA ASP A 141 -3.55 -17.22 -1.37
C ASP A 141 -4.45 -16.18 -0.70
N GLU A 142 -3.98 -14.95 -0.56
CA GLU A 142 -4.78 -13.83 -0.07
C GLU A 142 -5.65 -13.23 -1.18
N VAL A 143 -5.05 -13.03 -2.35
CA VAL A 143 -5.66 -12.37 -3.51
C VAL A 143 -5.39 -13.18 -4.76
N GLN A 144 -6.44 -13.44 -5.54
CA GLN A 144 -6.30 -14.05 -6.86
C GLN A 144 -5.39 -13.19 -7.76
N ASP A 145 -4.66 -13.84 -8.66
CA ASP A 145 -3.89 -13.12 -9.67
C ASP A 145 -4.79 -12.18 -10.48
N VAL A 146 -4.53 -10.87 -10.40
CA VAL A 146 -5.27 -9.87 -11.17
C VAL A 146 -4.43 -9.34 -12.33
N PRO A 147 -5.02 -9.03 -13.49
CA PRO A 147 -4.28 -8.39 -14.58
C PRO A 147 -3.66 -7.07 -14.12
N HIS A 148 -2.37 -6.87 -14.40
CA HIS A 148 -1.71 -5.61 -14.08
C HIS A 148 -2.35 -4.46 -14.89
N PRO A 149 -2.71 -3.30 -14.28
CA PRO A 149 -3.37 -2.21 -15.00
C PRO A 149 -2.60 -1.69 -16.22
N LEU A 150 -1.27 -1.75 -16.20
CA LEU A 150 -0.40 -1.35 -17.31
C LEU A 150 0.15 -2.55 -18.11
N SER A 151 -0.61 -3.65 -18.16
CA SER A 151 -0.35 -4.77 -19.09
C SER A 151 -1.22 -4.64 -20.35
N ALA A 152 -0.86 -5.37 -21.41
CA ALA A 152 -1.66 -5.42 -22.63
C ALA A 152 -3.11 -5.86 -22.36
N VAL A 153 -3.32 -6.82 -21.46
CA VAL A 153 -4.66 -7.25 -21.01
C VAL A 153 -5.32 -6.14 -20.20
N GLY A 154 -4.57 -5.51 -19.29
CA GLY A 154 -5.04 -4.40 -18.45
C GLY A 154 -5.69 -3.27 -19.26
N LEU A 155 -5.10 -2.88 -20.39
CA LEU A 155 -5.64 -1.83 -21.27
C LEU A 155 -7.10 -2.08 -21.70
N GLY A 156 -7.49 -3.35 -21.83
CA GLY A 156 -8.84 -3.78 -22.17
C GLY A 156 -9.77 -3.92 -20.97
N GLU A 157 -9.23 -4.16 -19.78
CA GLU A 157 -9.97 -4.53 -18.57
C GLU A 157 -10.25 -3.35 -17.61
N TYR A 158 -9.52 -2.25 -17.74
CA TYR A 158 -9.63 -1.09 -16.87
C TYR A 158 -10.01 0.20 -17.63
N ASP A 159 -10.67 1.10 -16.91
CA ASP A 159 -10.82 2.50 -17.28
C ASP A 159 -9.79 3.34 -16.53
N TYR A 160 -9.32 4.41 -17.18
CA TYR A 160 -8.27 5.28 -16.66
C TYR A 160 -8.70 6.73 -16.65
N ALA A 161 -8.21 7.52 -15.69
CA ALA A 161 -8.43 8.96 -15.69
C ALA A 161 -7.26 9.71 -15.04
N ILE A 162 -6.64 10.67 -15.73
CA ILE A 162 -5.71 11.60 -15.09
C ILE A 162 -6.49 12.49 -14.13
N ARG A 163 -6.07 12.49 -12.86
CA ARG A 163 -6.72 13.27 -11.80
C ARG A 163 -5.89 14.49 -11.41
N ASP A 164 -4.61 14.28 -11.17
CA ASP A 164 -3.71 15.28 -10.60
C ASP A 164 -2.31 15.14 -11.19
N SER A 165 -1.46 16.11 -10.91
CA SER A 165 -0.05 16.11 -11.27
C SER A 165 0.81 16.59 -10.12
N LEU A 166 1.99 16.01 -9.98
CA LEU A 166 2.98 16.44 -9.01
C LEU A 166 4.37 16.47 -9.65
N GLU A 167 5.22 17.35 -9.13
CA GLU A 167 6.64 17.39 -9.51
C GLU A 167 7.45 16.57 -8.49
N ILE A 168 8.23 15.59 -8.96
CA ILE A 168 9.21 14.87 -8.12
C ILE A 168 10.62 15.35 -8.49
N ARG A 169 11.38 15.80 -7.50
CA ARG A 169 12.79 16.17 -7.67
C ARG A 169 13.70 15.03 -7.19
N LEU A 170 14.52 14.52 -8.11
CA LEU A 170 15.51 13.48 -7.89
C LEU A 170 16.91 14.08 -8.14
N GLY A 171 17.46 14.76 -7.15
CA GLY A 171 18.70 15.52 -7.31
C GLY A 171 18.56 16.55 -8.44
N PRO A 172 19.37 16.49 -9.51
CA PRO A 172 19.27 17.42 -10.65
C PRO A 172 18.11 17.10 -11.62
N ARG A 173 17.49 15.92 -11.54
CA ARG A 173 16.38 15.52 -12.42
C ARG A 173 15.05 15.95 -11.79
N SER A 174 14.16 16.53 -12.59
CA SER A 174 12.76 16.76 -12.21
C SER A 174 11.85 15.88 -13.06
N LEU A 175 10.82 15.30 -12.45
CA LEU A 175 9.82 14.46 -13.08
C LEU A 175 8.45 15.11 -12.94
N ASN A 176 7.70 15.18 -14.03
CA ASN A 176 6.31 15.62 -14.02
C ASN A 176 5.43 14.38 -14.01
N VAL A 177 4.88 14.03 -12.86
CA VAL A 177 4.18 12.77 -12.64
C VAL A 177 2.68 13.00 -12.59
N TYR A 178 1.91 12.23 -13.35
CA TYR A 178 0.46 12.23 -13.28
C TYR A 178 -0.06 11.13 -12.36
N GLU A 179 -1.01 11.47 -11.48
CA GLU A 179 -1.85 10.47 -10.82
C GLU A 179 -2.92 10.01 -11.83
N VAL A 180 -2.79 8.76 -12.28
CA VAL A 180 -3.78 8.11 -13.15
C VAL A 180 -4.62 7.17 -12.32
N ARG A 181 -5.89 7.50 -12.12
CA ARG A 181 -6.88 6.64 -11.50
C ARG A 181 -7.14 5.43 -12.38
N VAL A 182 -7.31 4.27 -11.76
CA VAL A 182 -7.60 3.00 -12.40
C VAL A 182 -8.85 2.41 -11.74
N ARG A 183 -9.83 2.02 -12.55
CA ARG A 183 -10.98 1.22 -12.08
C ARG A 183 -11.27 0.08 -13.07
N PRO A 184 -11.80 -1.06 -12.60
CA PRO A 184 -12.21 -2.13 -13.49
C PRO A 184 -13.43 -1.72 -14.31
N LYS A 185 -13.51 -2.21 -15.55
CA LYS A 185 -14.75 -2.14 -16.33
C LYS A 185 -15.82 -3.09 -15.81
N ASN A 186 -15.40 -4.20 -15.20
CA ASN A 186 -16.25 -5.19 -14.54
C ASN A 186 -15.78 -5.40 -13.10
N ASP A 187 -16.52 -4.85 -12.13
CA ASP A 187 -16.23 -4.94 -10.70
C ASP A 187 -16.52 -6.33 -10.09
N ARG A 188 -17.23 -7.20 -10.81
CA ARG A 188 -17.51 -8.60 -10.42
C ARG A 188 -16.38 -9.56 -10.79
N ALA A 189 -15.38 -9.10 -11.56
CA ALA A 189 -14.19 -9.88 -11.87
C ALA A 189 -13.05 -9.55 -10.90
N ALA A 190 -12.11 -10.49 -10.70
CA ALA A 190 -10.91 -10.25 -9.91
C ALA A 190 -10.02 -9.19 -10.58
N ARG A 191 -9.97 -7.98 -10.02
CA ARG A 191 -9.34 -6.81 -10.64
C ARG A 191 -8.74 -5.88 -9.58
N ALA A 192 -7.76 -5.06 -9.98
CA ALA A 192 -7.22 -3.99 -9.15
C ALA A 192 -8.06 -2.70 -9.23
N ILE A 193 -8.02 -1.88 -8.18
CA ILE A 193 -8.67 -0.56 -8.11
C ILE A 193 -7.68 0.41 -7.46
N GLY A 194 -7.48 1.61 -7.99
CA GLY A 194 -6.62 2.59 -7.32
C GLY A 194 -6.04 3.63 -8.24
N ALA A 195 -4.73 3.84 -8.14
CA ALA A 195 -3.97 4.77 -8.95
C ALA A 195 -2.56 4.27 -9.28
N VAL A 196 -2.09 4.66 -10.46
CA VAL A 196 -0.69 4.53 -10.88
C VAL A 196 -0.14 5.92 -11.14
N TYR A 197 1.10 6.16 -10.74
CA TYR A 197 1.77 7.44 -10.87
C TYR A 197 2.82 7.33 -11.97
N ILE A 198 2.56 8.03 -13.07
CA ILE A 198 3.29 7.86 -14.33
C ILE A 198 4.03 9.15 -14.65
N ASP A 199 5.35 9.07 -14.86
CA ASP A 199 6.12 10.17 -15.42
C ASP A 199 5.63 10.49 -16.83
N ARG A 200 5.25 11.75 -17.04
CA ARG A 200 4.64 12.26 -18.27
C ARG A 200 5.52 12.02 -19.50
N GLU A 201 6.82 12.18 -19.36
CA GLU A 201 7.73 12.18 -20.50
C GLU A 201 8.14 10.76 -20.89
N SER A 202 8.51 9.94 -19.91
CA SER A 202 9.06 8.61 -20.15
C SER A 202 8.03 7.47 -20.09
N GLY A 203 6.88 7.68 -19.45
CA GLY A 203 5.93 6.62 -19.12
C GLY A 203 6.39 5.72 -17.96
N GLU A 204 7.42 6.12 -17.21
CA GLU A 204 7.93 5.37 -16.07
C GLU A 204 6.97 5.41 -14.87
N VAL A 205 6.77 4.26 -14.22
CA VAL A 205 5.89 4.14 -13.05
C VAL A 205 6.70 4.38 -11.78
N VAL A 206 6.47 5.52 -11.13
CA VAL A 206 7.21 5.91 -9.93
C VAL A 206 6.53 5.43 -8.64
N ARG A 207 5.22 5.21 -8.69
CA ARG A 207 4.42 4.76 -7.55
C ARG A 207 3.15 4.06 -8.00
N MET A 208 2.66 3.12 -7.21
CA MET A 208 1.35 2.51 -7.34
C MET A 208 0.65 2.52 -5.99
N ALA A 209 -0.64 2.80 -5.98
CA ALA A 209 -1.49 2.69 -4.79
C ALA A 209 -2.77 1.98 -5.21
N PHE A 210 -2.95 0.74 -4.78
CA PHE A 210 -4.07 -0.08 -5.23
C PHE A 210 -4.68 -0.92 -4.12
N SER A 211 -5.93 -1.27 -4.35
CA SER A 211 -6.69 -2.30 -3.67
C SER A 211 -7.29 -3.22 -4.73
N PHE A 212 -8.22 -4.09 -4.33
CA PHE A 212 -8.76 -5.12 -5.19
C PHE A 212 -10.29 -5.18 -5.08
N THR A 213 -10.93 -5.68 -6.14
CA THR A 213 -12.36 -5.99 -6.12
C THR A 213 -12.64 -7.11 -5.11
N ARG A 214 -13.86 -7.16 -4.59
CA ARG A 214 -14.27 -8.24 -3.67
C ARG A 214 -14.07 -9.63 -4.27
N ALA A 215 -14.27 -9.77 -5.58
CA ALA A 215 -14.09 -11.00 -6.33
C ALA A 215 -12.61 -11.46 -6.42
N ALA A 216 -11.64 -10.59 -6.15
CA ALA A 216 -10.23 -10.95 -6.08
C ALA A 216 -9.84 -11.53 -4.72
N LEU A 217 -10.53 -11.15 -3.63
CA LEU A 217 -10.21 -11.61 -2.28
C LEU A 217 -10.67 -13.05 -2.08
N LYS A 218 -9.73 -13.97 -1.80
CA LYS A 218 -10.02 -15.40 -1.65
C LYS A 218 -10.73 -15.71 -0.33
N ASP A 219 -10.27 -15.11 0.77
CA ASP A 219 -10.91 -15.27 2.07
C ASP A 219 -12.16 -14.39 2.16
N LYS A 220 -13.24 -14.99 2.65
CA LYS A 220 -14.54 -14.33 2.72
C LYS A 220 -14.61 -13.26 3.81
N ASP A 221 -13.75 -13.38 4.82
CA ASP A 221 -13.71 -12.53 6.00
C ASP A 221 -12.83 -11.29 5.78
N LEU A 222 -12.12 -11.22 4.64
CA LEU A 222 -11.37 -10.03 4.23
C LEU A 222 -12.33 -8.90 3.84
N GLU A 223 -12.18 -7.75 4.48
CA GLU A 223 -12.87 -6.51 4.12
C GLU A 223 -12.19 -5.90 2.89
N ASP A 224 -10.87 -5.74 2.97
CA ASP A 224 -10.04 -5.22 1.89
C ASP A 224 -8.56 -5.51 2.13
N VAL A 225 -7.82 -5.40 1.03
CA VAL A 225 -6.36 -5.43 0.98
C VAL A 225 -5.90 -4.22 0.18
N SER A 226 -4.97 -3.44 0.73
CA SER A 226 -4.40 -2.28 0.07
C SER A 226 -2.89 -2.33 0.06
N VAL A 227 -2.28 -1.87 -1.02
CA VAL A 227 -0.85 -1.83 -1.22
C VAL A 227 -0.47 -0.47 -1.76
N VAL A 228 0.53 0.16 -1.15
CA VAL A 228 1.23 1.33 -1.66
C VAL A 228 2.67 0.92 -1.93
N LEU A 229 3.12 1.14 -3.15
CA LEU A 229 4.43 0.75 -3.63
C LEU A 229 5.10 1.96 -4.25
N GLU A 230 6.24 2.36 -3.71
CA GLU A 230 7.02 3.49 -4.16
C GLU A 230 8.34 2.99 -4.74
N ASN A 231 8.72 3.54 -5.88
CA ASN A 231 9.92 3.13 -6.58
C ASN A 231 11.01 4.19 -6.45
N GLY A 232 12.25 3.71 -6.41
CA GLY A 232 13.45 4.54 -6.52
C GLY A 232 14.17 4.27 -7.83
N LEU A 233 14.88 5.29 -8.32
CA LEU A 233 15.73 5.15 -9.50
C LEU A 233 17.10 4.57 -9.08
N ILE A 234 17.28 3.27 -9.33
CA ILE A 234 18.48 2.49 -9.01
C ILE A 234 19.48 2.58 -10.17
N GLU A 235 20.75 2.84 -9.83
CA GLU A 235 21.84 3.08 -10.79
C GLU A 235 21.52 4.15 -11.86
N GLY A 236 20.61 5.09 -11.54
CA GLY A 236 20.15 6.12 -12.47
C GLY A 236 19.31 5.57 -13.64
N ARG A 237 18.96 4.28 -13.65
CA ARG A 237 18.37 3.60 -14.82
C ARG A 237 17.13 2.78 -14.52
N PHE A 238 17.08 2.07 -13.39
CA PHE A 238 16.03 1.08 -13.13
C PHE A 238 15.09 1.58 -12.05
N TRP A 239 13.80 1.73 -12.37
CA TRP A 239 12.78 1.99 -11.37
C TRP A 239 12.40 0.70 -10.64
N LEU A 240 12.92 0.54 -9.43
CA LEU A 240 12.73 -0.64 -8.59
C LEU A 240 12.07 -0.27 -7.25
N PRO A 241 11.38 -1.21 -6.57
CA PRO A 241 10.79 -0.96 -5.26
C PRO A 241 11.77 -0.29 -4.28
N ARG A 242 11.36 0.78 -3.62
CA ARG A 242 12.16 1.40 -2.55
C ARG A 242 11.43 1.33 -1.22
N ARG A 243 10.10 1.45 -1.26
CA ARG A 243 9.24 1.35 -0.09
C ARG A 243 7.95 0.66 -0.46
N GLN A 244 7.45 -0.20 0.43
CA GLN A 244 6.12 -0.78 0.31
C GLN A 244 5.37 -0.68 1.64
N GLU A 245 4.10 -0.33 1.55
CA GLU A 245 3.14 -0.51 2.63
C GLU A 245 2.03 -1.43 2.15
N ILE A 246 1.61 -2.35 3.02
CA ILE A 246 0.48 -3.23 2.80
C ILE A 246 -0.42 -3.18 4.04
N GLU A 247 -1.72 -3.06 3.82
CA GLU A 247 -2.72 -3.19 4.89
C GLU A 247 -3.76 -4.23 4.47
N ILE A 248 -4.02 -5.19 5.36
CA ILE A 248 -5.06 -6.20 5.22
C ILE A 248 -6.03 -6.01 6.37
N ARG A 249 -7.32 -5.83 6.07
CA ARG A 249 -8.38 -5.72 7.07
C ARG A 249 -9.30 -6.93 6.98
N ARG A 250 -9.59 -7.52 8.14
CA ARG A 250 -10.43 -8.71 8.27
C ARG A 250 -11.47 -8.50 9.35
N THR A 251 -12.73 -8.79 9.05
CA THR A 251 -13.78 -8.84 10.06
C THR A 251 -13.75 -10.19 10.77
N GLY A 252 -14.04 -10.19 12.06
CA GLY A 252 -14.25 -11.41 12.84
C GLY A 252 -15.09 -11.13 14.07
N THR A 253 -15.08 -12.08 14.99
CA THR A 253 -15.70 -11.93 16.30
C THR A 253 -14.71 -12.32 17.40
N TRP A 254 -14.80 -11.65 18.54
CA TRP A 254 -14.09 -12.00 19.76
C TRP A 254 -15.08 -12.05 20.92
N LEU A 255 -15.25 -13.21 21.56
CA LEU A 255 -16.27 -13.45 22.58
C LEU A 255 -17.69 -13.02 22.13
N ASP A 256 -18.07 -13.40 20.90
CA ASP A 256 -19.33 -13.00 20.23
C ASP A 256 -19.50 -11.50 19.96
N TYR A 257 -18.46 -10.68 20.19
CA TYR A 257 -18.45 -9.25 19.90
C TYR A 257 -17.77 -8.96 18.56
N PRO A 258 -18.25 -7.98 17.76
CA PRO A 258 -17.58 -7.58 16.52
C PRO A 258 -16.13 -7.19 16.78
N ALA A 259 -15.23 -7.81 16.02
CA ALA A 259 -13.80 -7.52 16.06
C ALA A 259 -13.28 -7.33 14.64
N ARG A 260 -12.26 -6.49 14.49
CA ARG A 260 -11.53 -6.32 13.23
C ARG A 260 -10.05 -6.53 13.49
N GLY A 261 -9.48 -7.47 12.75
CA GLY A 261 -8.04 -7.65 12.65
C GLY A 261 -7.49 -6.79 11.52
N ILE A 262 -6.39 -6.11 11.77
CA ILE A 262 -5.67 -5.31 10.77
C ILE A 262 -4.22 -5.77 10.78
N ILE A 263 -3.74 -6.26 9.64
CA ILE A 263 -2.32 -6.53 9.46
C ILE A 263 -1.73 -5.38 8.64
N ARG A 264 -0.67 -4.76 9.14
CA ARG A 264 0.09 -3.74 8.40
C ARG A 264 1.51 -4.22 8.21
N GLY A 265 1.97 -4.24 6.98
CA GLY A 265 3.37 -4.43 6.63
C GLY A 265 3.97 -3.14 6.08
N ARG A 266 5.19 -2.83 6.50
CA ARG A 266 5.96 -1.69 6.01
C ARG A 266 7.38 -2.13 5.72
N TRP A 267 7.85 -1.87 4.51
CA TRP A 267 9.13 -2.32 4.00
C TRP A 267 9.91 -1.14 3.44
N GLU A 268 11.17 -1.06 3.83
CA GLU A 268 12.20 -0.26 3.16
C GLU A 268 13.11 -1.24 2.41
N ILE A 269 13.18 -1.10 1.08
CA ILE A 269 13.99 -1.94 0.20
C ILE A 269 15.20 -1.12 -0.26
N CYS A 270 16.41 -1.68 -0.15
CA CYS A 270 17.65 -0.99 -0.46
C CYS A 270 18.69 -1.94 -1.09
N CYS A 271 19.90 -1.38 -1.25
CA CYS A 271 21.11 -2.19 -1.32
C CYS A 271 21.07 -3.12 -2.53
N TYR A 272 20.62 -2.55 -3.65
CA TYR A 272 20.42 -3.24 -4.90
C TYR A 272 21.76 -3.61 -5.54
N GLU A 273 21.85 -4.87 -5.94
CA GLU A 273 22.87 -5.39 -6.84
C GLU A 273 22.16 -5.90 -8.09
N VAL A 274 22.29 -5.17 -9.20
CA VAL A 274 21.66 -5.54 -10.47
C VAL A 274 22.63 -6.31 -11.35
N ASN A 275 22.09 -7.24 -12.16
CA ASN A 275 22.84 -8.01 -13.16
C ASN A 275 24.08 -8.74 -12.60
N LYS A 276 24.02 -9.18 -11.34
CA LYS A 276 25.02 -10.08 -10.76
C LYS A 276 24.68 -11.53 -11.06
N VAL A 277 25.68 -12.41 -10.98
CA VAL A 277 25.43 -13.85 -11.16
C VAL A 277 24.67 -14.36 -9.94
N LEU A 278 23.42 -14.77 -10.13
CA LEU A 278 22.61 -15.42 -9.11
C LEU A 278 22.56 -16.94 -9.37
N PRO A 279 22.90 -17.78 -8.38
CA PRO A 279 22.72 -19.23 -8.51
C PRO A 279 21.25 -19.60 -8.78
N PRO A 280 20.93 -20.40 -9.81
CA PRO A 280 19.56 -20.81 -10.10
C PRO A 280 18.87 -21.54 -8.93
N SER A 281 19.64 -22.17 -8.06
CA SER A 281 19.14 -22.86 -6.86
C SER A 281 18.40 -21.94 -5.90
N ILE A 282 18.66 -20.62 -5.91
CA ILE A 282 17.94 -19.64 -5.08
C ILE A 282 16.44 -19.68 -5.36
N PHE A 283 16.04 -19.87 -6.61
CA PHE A 283 14.64 -19.83 -7.05
C PHE A 283 13.90 -21.17 -6.89
N THR A 284 14.50 -22.15 -6.20
CA THR A 284 13.86 -23.45 -5.95
C THR A 284 12.91 -23.40 -4.75
N GLY A 285 11.77 -24.08 -4.83
CA GLY A 285 10.77 -24.12 -3.74
C GLY A 285 9.84 -22.90 -3.70
N PRO A 286 9.14 -22.66 -2.57
CA PRO A 286 8.18 -21.55 -2.42
C PRO A 286 8.81 -20.18 -2.67
N GLU A 287 8.03 -19.21 -3.16
CA GLU A 287 8.53 -17.85 -3.43
C GLU A 287 9.08 -17.19 -2.16
N ILE A 288 8.42 -17.40 -1.03
CA ILE A 288 8.80 -16.82 0.26
C ILE A 288 9.25 -17.94 1.19
N VAL A 289 10.46 -17.83 1.74
CA VAL A 289 11.03 -18.84 2.63
C VAL A 289 11.66 -18.21 3.87
N LEU A 290 11.60 -18.92 4.99
CA LEU A 290 12.36 -18.56 6.17
C LEU A 290 13.76 -19.13 6.10
N ALA A 291 14.76 -18.33 6.47
CA ALA A 291 16.11 -18.86 6.66
C ALA A 291 16.13 -19.93 7.76
N PRO A 292 17.00 -20.95 7.66
CA PRO A 292 17.17 -21.96 8.70
C PRO A 292 17.43 -21.31 10.07
N ARG A 293 16.85 -21.89 11.13
CA ARG A 293 17.08 -21.41 12.51
C ARG A 293 18.59 -21.42 12.82
N GLY A 294 19.07 -20.36 13.46
CA GLY A 294 20.48 -20.21 13.81
C GLY A 294 21.36 -19.59 12.72
N THR A 295 20.81 -19.31 11.53
CA THR A 295 21.51 -18.49 10.53
C THR A 295 21.67 -17.07 11.09
N PRO A 296 22.90 -16.54 11.23
CA PRO A 296 23.10 -15.15 11.65
C PRO A 296 22.41 -14.22 10.66
N SER A 297 21.60 -13.29 11.17
CA SER A 297 21.02 -12.27 10.29
C SER A 297 22.14 -11.31 9.85
N PRO A 298 22.27 -11.00 8.55
CA PRO A 298 23.19 -9.96 8.10
C PRO A 298 22.73 -8.55 8.54
N PHE A 299 21.51 -8.44 9.08
CA PHE A 299 20.93 -7.19 9.57
C PHE A 299 20.92 -7.19 11.11
N PRO A 300 21.81 -6.42 11.75
CA PRO A 300 21.78 -6.29 13.21
C PRO A 300 20.59 -5.43 13.62
N PHE A 301 19.61 -6.04 14.30
CA PHE A 301 18.51 -5.33 14.92
C PHE A 301 19.02 -4.48 16.10
N LYS A 302 18.47 -3.27 16.27
CA LYS A 302 18.89 -2.31 17.32
C LYS A 302 17.68 -1.85 18.14
N GLY A 303 17.88 -1.53 19.41
CA GLY A 303 16.84 -1.02 20.31
C GLY A 303 15.68 -2.00 20.53
N GLU A 304 14.58 -1.52 21.11
CA GLU A 304 13.33 -2.28 21.21
C GLU A 304 12.51 -2.16 19.93
N ILE A 305 11.68 -3.17 19.64
CA ILE A 305 10.86 -3.19 18.41
C ILE A 305 9.92 -1.97 18.37
N LEU A 306 9.27 -1.66 19.49
CA LEU A 306 8.26 -0.59 19.57
C LEU A 306 8.87 0.81 19.38
N ASP A 307 10.10 1.03 19.83
CA ASP A 307 10.80 2.32 19.71
C ASP A 307 11.10 2.70 18.26
N SER A 308 11.11 1.69 17.39
CA SER A 308 11.42 1.82 15.97
C SER A 308 10.19 1.80 15.07
N LEU A 309 8.99 1.62 15.65
CA LEU A 309 7.74 1.78 14.94
C LEU A 309 7.50 3.28 14.65
N PRO A 310 7.05 3.65 13.43
CA PRO A 310 6.76 5.04 13.08
C PRO A 310 5.70 5.65 14.02
N SER A 311 5.72 6.98 14.21
CA SER A 311 4.87 7.67 15.21
C SER A 311 3.35 7.59 14.97
N ASP A 312 2.93 7.21 13.77
CA ASP A 312 1.53 6.90 13.42
C ASP A 312 1.10 5.48 13.81
N VAL A 313 2.06 4.66 14.26
CA VAL A 313 1.90 3.33 14.85
C VAL A 313 2.17 3.47 16.35
N ARG A 314 1.22 4.05 17.10
CA ARG A 314 1.37 4.22 18.55
C ARG A 314 1.07 2.93 19.29
N ALA A 315 1.98 2.54 20.18
CA ALA A 315 1.77 1.50 21.17
C ALA A 315 0.58 1.84 22.08
N VAL A 316 -0.16 0.81 22.47
CA VAL A 316 -1.23 0.89 23.47
C VAL A 316 -0.58 1.09 24.83
N THR A 317 -1.14 1.94 25.68
CA THR A 317 -0.72 2.01 27.09
C THR A 317 -1.42 0.93 27.90
N ASP A 318 -0.78 0.43 28.97
CA ASP A 318 -1.35 -0.64 29.82
C ASP A 318 -2.72 -0.24 30.41
N ASP A 319 -2.93 1.05 30.70
CA ASP A 319 -4.21 1.59 31.17
C ASP A 319 -5.32 1.50 30.11
N GLU A 320 -4.98 1.69 28.83
CA GLU A 320 -5.92 1.54 27.71
C GLU A 320 -6.26 0.06 27.45
N VAL A 321 -5.29 -0.85 27.63
CA VAL A 321 -5.53 -2.29 27.59
C VAL A 321 -6.48 -2.72 28.70
N ALA A 322 -6.24 -2.26 29.93
CA ALA A 322 -7.09 -2.57 31.07
C ALA A 322 -8.52 -2.08 30.85
N LYS A 323 -8.69 -0.89 30.27
CA LYS A 323 -9.99 -0.30 29.95
C LYS A 323 -10.77 -1.11 28.90
N VAL A 324 -10.13 -1.49 27.79
CA VAL A 324 -10.77 -2.32 26.74
C VAL A 324 -11.17 -3.70 27.29
N GLN A 325 -10.34 -4.30 28.14
CA GLN A 325 -10.66 -5.57 28.80
C GLN A 325 -11.84 -5.42 29.78
N GLU A 326 -11.92 -4.31 30.49
CA GLU A 326 -12.99 -4.05 31.45
C GLU A 326 -14.33 -3.78 30.75
N GLU A 327 -14.33 -3.03 29.65
CA GLU A 327 -15.50 -2.80 28.80
C GLU A 327 -16.00 -4.10 28.16
N ALA A 328 -15.10 -4.92 27.61
CA ALA A 328 -15.45 -6.23 27.08
C ALA A 328 -16.06 -7.15 28.16
N ARG A 329 -15.48 -7.17 29.38
CA ARG A 329 -16.04 -7.91 30.52
C ARG A 329 -17.39 -7.37 30.99
N ALA A 330 -17.62 -6.06 30.89
CA ALA A 330 -18.90 -5.44 31.27
C ALA A 330 -20.01 -5.81 30.29
N LEU A 331 -19.71 -5.79 28.98
CA LEU A 331 -20.65 -6.17 27.91
C LEU A 331 -21.02 -7.66 27.95
N VAL A 332 -20.05 -8.56 28.13
CA VAL A 332 -20.31 -10.00 28.28
C VAL A 332 -21.19 -10.28 29.50
N ARG A 333 -20.94 -9.59 30.63
CA ARG A 333 -21.79 -9.68 31.83
C ARG A 333 -23.21 -9.18 31.57
N ALA A 334 -23.36 -8.07 30.84
CA ALA A 334 -24.66 -7.52 30.49
C ALA A 334 -25.47 -8.47 29.58
N GLN A 335 -24.83 -9.09 28.59
CA GLN A 335 -25.47 -10.08 27.72
C GLN A 335 -25.82 -11.38 28.46
N ALA A 336 -24.96 -11.85 29.37
CA ALA A 336 -25.26 -13.03 30.21
C ALA A 336 -26.46 -12.78 31.13
N LEU A 337 -26.55 -11.58 31.74
CA LEU A 337 -27.69 -11.15 32.56
C LEU A 337 -28.98 -10.96 31.76
N ALA A 338 -28.87 -10.51 30.51
CA ALA A 338 -30.01 -10.42 29.59
C ALA A 338 -30.53 -11.82 29.22
N ARG A 339 -29.63 -12.76 28.88
CA ARG A 339 -30.00 -14.16 28.58
C ARG A 339 -30.62 -14.87 29.78
N SER A 340 -30.13 -14.65 31.01
CA SER A 340 -30.73 -15.27 32.21
C SER A 340 -32.14 -14.73 32.51
N ARG A 341 -32.42 -13.46 32.19
CA ARG A 341 -33.77 -12.88 32.31
C ARG A 341 -34.75 -13.43 31.28
N THR A 342 -34.29 -13.76 30.08
CA THR A 342 -35.12 -14.36 29.03
C THR A 342 -35.48 -15.83 29.32
N VAL A 343 -34.65 -16.55 30.09
CA VAL A 343 -34.88 -17.96 30.47
C VAL A 343 -35.69 -18.10 31.78
N SER A 344 -35.88 -17.00 32.52
CA SER A 344 -36.66 -16.98 33.77
C SER A 344 -38.12 -16.51 33.58
N LEU A 345 -38.56 -16.37 32.33
CA LEU A 345 -39.94 -16.16 31.89
C LEU A 345 -40.37 -17.40 31.12
#